data_AF-A0A7X5EEE1-F1
#
_entry.id   AF-A0A7X5EEE1-F1
#
_cell.length_a   1.000
_cell.length_b   1.000
_cell.length_c   1.000
_cell.angle_alpha   90.00
_cell.angle_beta   90.00
_cell.angle_gamma   90.00
#
_symmetry.space_group_name_H-M   'P 1'
#
loop_
_entity.id
_entity.type
_entity.pdbx_description
1 polymer ?
#
loop_
_entity_poly.entity_id
_entity_poly.type
_entity_poly.pdbx_seq_one_letter_code
_entity_poly.pdbx_strand_id
1 'polypeptide(L)'
;MRGNIMVETVISLIIVLISIAPIIIIGIGQYRSKDPVGFWTGKNPPKKEQITDVKAYNQKHGLMWILLGVGFLLCFAGGLVFGGKIAGYLCIIETIGGILAMIAYHEKLERMYGKKEGGK
;
A
#
# COMPACT_ATOMS: atom_id res chain seq x y z
N MET A 1 -22.47 27.12 12.78
CA MET A 1 -21.08 26.99 12.30
C MET A 1 -20.38 25.72 12.81
N ARG A 2 -20.37 25.39 14.12
CA ARG A 2 -19.71 24.17 14.64
C ARG A 2 -20.35 22.84 14.20
N GLY A 3 -21.66 22.82 13.93
CA GLY A 3 -22.36 21.64 13.41
C GLY A 3 -21.93 21.22 11.99
N ASN A 4 -21.70 22.19 11.10
CA ASN A 4 -21.31 21.92 9.71
C ASN A 4 -19.92 21.28 9.63
N ILE A 5 -18.96 21.76 10.42
CA ILE A 5 -17.60 21.21 10.48
C ILE A 5 -17.60 19.76 10.98
N MET A 6 -18.45 19.42 11.96
CA MET A 6 -18.58 18.05 12.45
C MET A 6 -19.15 17.13 11.37
N VAL A 7 -20.18 17.57 10.65
CA VAL A 7 -20.77 16.80 9.54
C VAL A 7 -19.76 16.61 8.41
N GLU A 8 -19.06 17.65 7.99
CA GLU A 8 -18.00 17.61 6.98
C GLU A 8 -16.88 16.62 7.35
N THR A 9 -16.47 16.62 8.61
CA THR A 9 -15.44 15.71 9.12
C THR A 9 -15.91 14.25 9.08
N VAL A 10 -17.15 13.98 9.51
CA VAL A 10 -17.73 12.63 9.48
C VAL A 10 -17.85 12.11 8.04
N ILE A 11 -18.37 12.93 7.13
CA ILE A 11 -18.48 12.56 5.71
C ILE A 11 -17.09 12.29 5.12
N SER A 12 -16.12 13.16 5.39
CA SER A 12 -14.75 12.99 4.89
C SER A 12 -14.10 11.72 5.43
N LEU A 13 -14.31 11.40 6.71
CA LEU A 13 -13.81 10.17 7.32
C LEU A 13 -14.40 8.92 6.65
N ILE A 14 -15.71 8.90 6.40
CA ILE A 14 -16.36 7.77 5.72
C ILE A 14 -15.76 7.56 4.34
N ILE A 15 -15.58 8.65 3.56
CA ILE A 15 -14.97 8.59 2.24
C ILE A 15 -13.56 8.02 2.33
N VAL A 16 -12.73 8.55 3.23
CA VAL A 16 -11.35 8.10 3.44
C VAL A 16 -11.30 6.61 3.80
N LEU A 17 -12.17 6.14 4.70
CA LEU A 17 -12.21 4.73 5.09
C LEU A 17 -12.62 3.83 3.92
N ILE A 18 -13.63 4.22 3.14
CA ILE A 18 -14.05 3.46 1.96
C ILE A 18 -12.95 3.41 0.91
N SER A 19 -12.23 4.51 0.68
CA SER A 19 -11.13 4.57 -0.29
C SER A 19 -9.91 3.75 0.14
N ILE A 20 -9.58 3.73 1.43
CA ILE A 20 -8.37 3.06 1.95
C ILE A 20 -8.62 1.58 2.26
N ALA A 21 -9.84 1.19 2.62
CA ALA A 21 -10.14 -0.19 3.00
C ALA A 21 -9.69 -1.22 1.94
N PRO A 22 -9.93 -1.05 0.62
CA PRO A 22 -9.43 -1.98 -0.39
C PRO A 22 -7.91 -2.15 -0.37
N ILE A 23 -7.16 -1.05 -0.18
CA ILE A 23 -5.68 -1.07 -0.13
C ILE A 23 -5.21 -1.94 1.04
N ILE A 24 -5.78 -1.73 2.23
CA ILE A 24 -5.42 -2.49 3.43
C ILE A 24 -5.85 -3.96 3.30
N ILE A 25 -7.05 -4.21 2.76
CA ILE A 25 -7.56 -5.57 2.52
C ILE A 25 -6.65 -6.34 1.57
N ILE A 26 -6.22 -5.72 0.46
CA ILE A 26 -5.24 -6.30 -0.46
C ILE A 26 -3.95 -6.62 0.30
N GLY A 27 -3.44 -5.67 1.09
CA GLY A 27 -2.22 -5.88 1.87
C GLY A 27 -2.33 -7.05 2.86
N ILE A 28 -3.45 -7.17 3.59
CA ILE A 28 -3.70 -8.30 4.50
C ILE A 28 -3.79 -9.62 3.72
N GLY A 29 -4.51 -9.62 2.59
CA GLY A 29 -4.65 -10.79 1.72
C GLY A 29 -3.30 -11.27 1.20
N GLN A 30 -2.47 -10.34 0.71
CA GLN A 30 -1.11 -10.65 0.26
C GLN A 30 -0.23 -11.14 1.42
N TYR A 31 -0.29 -10.49 2.58
CA TYR A 31 0.50 -10.87 3.75
C TYR A 31 0.24 -12.31 4.21
N ARG A 32 -1.01 -12.77 4.05
CA ARG A 32 -1.45 -14.12 4.46
C ARG A 32 -1.43 -15.15 3.33
N SER A 33 -1.13 -14.73 2.10
CA SER A 33 -1.16 -15.61 0.93
C SER A 33 -0.09 -16.71 1.03
N LYS A 34 -0.47 -17.93 0.62
CA LYS A 34 0.46 -19.06 0.45
C LYS A 34 1.00 -19.17 -0.98
N ASP A 35 0.38 -18.46 -1.92
CA ASP A 35 0.78 -18.41 -3.32
C ASP A 35 1.50 -17.09 -3.60
N PRO A 36 2.53 -17.07 -4.45
CA PRO A 36 3.28 -15.84 -4.74
C PRO A 36 2.35 -14.75 -5.27
N VAL A 37 2.50 -13.54 -4.72
CA VAL A 37 1.64 -12.42 -5.05
C VAL A 37 2.27 -11.52 -6.13
N GLY A 38 1.44 -10.91 -6.96
CA GLY A 38 1.88 -9.90 -7.92
C GLY A 38 1.84 -8.47 -7.35
N PHE A 39 2.46 -7.54 -8.08
CA PHE A 39 2.47 -6.11 -7.76
C PHE A 39 1.61 -5.28 -8.75
N TRP A 40 0.59 -5.88 -9.36
CA TRP A 40 -0.34 -5.19 -10.28
C TRP A 40 0.32 -4.48 -11.47
N THR A 41 1.46 -4.97 -11.94
CA THR A 41 2.22 -4.41 -13.08
C THR A 41 1.74 -4.91 -14.46
N GLY A 42 0.58 -5.57 -14.52
CA GLY A 42 0.10 -6.29 -15.70
C GLY A 42 0.86 -7.59 -16.01
N LYS A 43 1.89 -7.91 -15.22
CA LYS A 43 2.59 -9.20 -15.27
C LYS A 43 1.89 -10.22 -14.39
N ASN A 44 1.92 -11.48 -14.83
CA ASN A 44 1.50 -12.59 -13.98
C ASN A 44 2.39 -12.67 -12.74
N PRO A 45 1.83 -13.03 -11.57
CA PRO A 45 2.64 -13.33 -10.39
C PRO A 45 3.71 -14.39 -10.69
N PRO A 46 4.88 -14.34 -10.04
CA PRO A 46 5.92 -15.33 -10.23
C PRO A 46 5.44 -16.73 -9.81
N LYS A 47 5.99 -17.77 -10.41
CA LYS A 47 5.71 -19.15 -9.98
C LYS A 47 6.42 -19.44 -8.66
N LYS A 48 5.91 -20.39 -7.86
CA LYS A 48 6.50 -20.78 -6.58
C LYS A 48 7.95 -21.22 -6.72
N GLU A 49 8.29 -21.87 -7.84
CA GLU A 49 9.63 -22.37 -8.09
C GLU A 49 10.63 -21.24 -8.32
N GLN A 50 10.17 -20.06 -8.76
CA GLN A 50 10.99 -18.88 -9.06
C GLN A 50 11.30 -18.04 -7.81
N ILE A 51 10.67 -18.34 -6.66
CA ILE A 51 10.83 -17.59 -5.42
C ILE A 51 11.53 -18.47 -4.37
N THR A 52 12.53 -17.92 -3.69
CA THR A 52 13.31 -18.60 -2.63
C THR A 52 12.49 -18.79 -1.36
N ASP A 53 11.78 -17.75 -0.93
CA ASP A 53 10.89 -17.77 0.23
C ASP A 53 9.59 -17.02 -0.09
N VAL A 54 8.55 -17.79 -0.42
CA VAL A 54 7.23 -17.26 -0.79
C VAL A 54 6.58 -16.52 0.38
N LYS A 55 6.74 -17.02 1.61
CA LYS A 55 6.09 -16.44 2.79
C LYS A 55 6.67 -15.06 3.08
N ALA A 56 8.00 -14.95 3.14
CA ALA A 56 8.65 -13.66 3.39
C ALA A 56 8.36 -12.66 2.26
N TYR A 57 8.45 -13.09 1.01
CA TYR A 57 8.11 -12.27 -0.16
C TYR A 57 6.68 -11.69 -0.09
N ASN A 58 5.71 -12.54 0.23
CA ASN A 58 4.30 -12.17 0.37
C ASN A 58 4.06 -11.24 1.57
N GLN A 59 4.68 -11.52 2.72
CA GLN A 59 4.60 -10.66 3.90
C GLN A 59 5.14 -9.25 3.63
N LYS A 60 6.25 -9.13 2.89
CA LYS A 60 6.80 -7.81 2.52
C LYS A 60 5.92 -7.05 1.54
N HIS A 61 5.35 -7.73 0.54
CA HIS A 61 4.39 -7.12 -0.38
C HIS A 61 3.11 -6.67 0.35
N GLY A 62 2.56 -7.53 1.20
CA GLY A 62 1.37 -7.21 1.98
C GLY A 62 1.60 -6.04 2.94
N LEU A 63 2.73 -6.03 3.65
CA LEU A 63 3.09 -4.93 4.56
C LEU A 63 3.22 -3.61 3.80
N MET A 64 3.80 -3.62 2.60
CA MET A 64 3.94 -2.44 1.77
C MET A 64 2.58 -1.79 1.43
N TRP A 65 1.57 -2.58 1.04
CA TRP A 65 0.21 -2.05 0.81
C TRP A 65 -0.47 -1.55 2.09
N ILE A 66 -0.28 -2.25 3.22
CA ILE A 66 -0.81 -1.80 4.51
C ILE A 66 -0.20 -0.46 4.90
N LEU A 67 1.12 -0.29 4.72
CA LEU A 67 1.81 0.95 5.02
C LEU A 67 1.31 2.12 4.16
N LEU A 68 1.08 1.90 2.86
CA LEU A 68 0.45 2.92 1.99
C LEU A 68 -0.94 3.34 2.53
N GLY A 69 -1.78 2.37 2.90
CA GLY A 69 -3.10 2.66 3.45
C GLY A 69 -3.03 3.44 4.77
N VAL A 70 -2.11 3.05 5.66
CA VAL A 70 -1.86 3.77 6.93
C VAL A 70 -1.32 5.18 6.66
N GLY A 71 -0.46 5.36 5.66
CA GLY A 71 0.05 6.68 5.25
C GLY A 71 -1.06 7.65 4.88
N PHE A 72 -2.06 7.19 4.11
CA PHE A 72 -3.24 8.02 3.81
C PHE A 72 -4.11 8.34 5.04
N LEU A 73 -4.23 7.42 6.00
CA LEU A 73 -4.90 7.72 7.27
C LEU A 73 -4.14 8.79 8.07
N LEU A 74 -2.81 8.75 8.06
CA LEU A 74 -1.96 9.78 8.67
C LEU A 74 -2.08 11.13 7.97
N CYS A 75 -2.21 11.15 6.63
CA CYS A 75 -2.48 12.38 5.88
C CYS A 75 -3.81 13.02 6.32
N PHE A 76 -4.86 12.21 6.45
CA PHE A 76 -6.16 12.68 6.95
C PHE A 76 -6.07 13.21 8.39
N ALA A 77 -5.43 12.46 9.29
CA ALA A 77 -5.20 12.88 10.68
C ALA A 77 -4.40 14.19 10.74
N GLY A 78 -3.36 14.34 9.93
CA GLY A 78 -2.60 15.58 9.79
C GLY A 78 -3.47 16.75 9.32
N GLY A 79 -4.43 16.49 8.41
CA GLY A 79 -5.43 17.49 8.00
C GLY A 79 -6.33 17.97 9.12
N LEU A 80 -6.69 17.10 10.07
CA LEU A 80 -7.50 17.48 11.24
C LEU A 80 -6.72 18.40 12.20
N VAL A 81 -5.41 18.22 12.30
CA VAL A 81 -4.55 19.00 13.21
C VAL A 81 -4.04 20.29 12.57
N PHE A 82 -3.61 20.22 11.31
CA PHE A 82 -2.88 21.30 10.63
C PHE A 82 -3.68 21.96 9.49
N GLY A 83 -4.87 21.43 9.16
CA GLY A 83 -5.78 21.98 8.17
C GLY A 83 -5.72 21.28 6.79
N GLY A 84 -6.82 21.41 6.04
CA GLY A 84 -7.03 20.66 4.79
C GLY A 84 -5.99 20.86 3.68
N LYS A 85 -5.35 22.04 3.59
CA LYS A 85 -4.27 22.29 2.62
C LYS A 85 -3.05 21.40 2.88
N ILE A 86 -2.68 21.22 4.15
CA ILE A 86 -1.56 20.36 4.54
C ILE A 86 -1.90 18.91 4.25
N ALA A 87 -3.12 18.47 4.58
CA ALA A 87 -3.61 17.14 4.18
C ALA A 87 -3.48 16.92 2.66
N GLY A 88 -3.87 17.89 1.84
CA GLY A 88 -3.74 17.80 0.39
C GLY A 88 -2.29 17.60 -0.07
N TYR A 89 -1.34 18.38 0.45
CA TYR A 89 0.08 18.19 0.13
C TYR A 89 0.62 16.84 0.59
N LEU A 90 0.27 16.41 1.80
CA LEU A 90 0.66 15.11 2.32
C LEU A 90 0.10 13.97 1.47
N CYS A 91 -1.16 14.04 1.02
CA CYS A 91 -1.75 13.06 0.14
C CYS A 91 -1.05 12.99 -1.23
N ILE A 92 -0.64 14.13 -1.80
CA ILE A 92 0.12 14.14 -3.08
C ILE A 92 1.47 13.46 -2.89
N ILE A 93 2.17 13.78 -1.81
CA ILE A 93 3.47 13.19 -1.47
C ILE A 93 3.31 11.68 -1.23
N GLU A 94 2.31 11.25 -0.47
CA GLU A 94 2.04 9.83 -0.19
C GLU A 94 1.65 9.08 -1.46
N THR A 95 0.85 9.69 -2.33
CA THR A 95 0.46 9.06 -3.60
C THR A 95 1.66 8.87 -4.52
N ILE A 96 2.38 9.96 -4.84
CA ILE A 96 3.49 9.89 -5.81
C ILE A 96 4.69 9.18 -5.18
N GLY A 97 5.11 9.64 -4.01
CA GLY A 97 6.25 9.09 -3.27
C GLY A 97 6.01 7.65 -2.81
N GLY A 98 4.82 7.35 -2.30
CA GLY A 98 4.44 5.98 -1.93
C GLY A 98 4.47 5.05 -3.13
N ILE A 99 3.83 5.38 -4.25
CA ILE A 99 3.86 4.52 -5.45
C ILE A 99 5.29 4.31 -5.95
N LEU A 100 6.11 5.36 -6.05
CA LEU A 100 7.51 5.24 -6.47
C LEU A 100 8.32 4.37 -5.52
N ALA A 101 8.15 4.56 -4.21
CA ALA A 101 8.81 3.73 -3.19
C ALA A 101 8.35 2.27 -3.28
N MET A 102 7.07 2.02 -3.54
CA MET A 102 6.53 0.67 -3.71
C MET A 102 7.09 -0.02 -4.95
N ILE A 103 7.21 0.68 -6.08
CA ILE A 103 7.84 0.14 -7.30
C ILE A 103 9.30 -0.25 -7.01
N ALA A 104 10.07 0.67 -6.42
CA ALA A 104 11.47 0.41 -6.08
C ALA A 104 11.61 -0.76 -5.08
N TYR A 105 10.69 -0.86 -4.12
CA TYR A 105 10.69 -1.94 -3.14
C TYR A 105 10.28 -3.28 -3.78
N HIS A 106 9.29 -3.30 -4.67
CA HIS A 106 8.93 -4.47 -5.45
C HIS A 106 10.13 -5.01 -6.25
N GLU A 107 10.84 -4.15 -6.99
CA GLU A 107 12.05 -4.56 -7.72
C GLU A 107 13.14 -5.12 -6.77
N LYS A 108 13.31 -4.51 -5.60
CA LYS A 108 14.23 -5.00 -4.58
C LYS A 108 13.82 -6.38 -4.06
N LEU A 109 12.52 -6.63 -3.86
CA LEU A 109 12.00 -7.92 -3.41
C LEU A 109 12.18 -8.99 -4.50
N GLU A 110 11.91 -8.67 -5.77
CA GLU A 110 12.18 -9.56 -6.91
C GLU A 110 13.67 -9.96 -6.97
N ARG A 111 14.60 -9.01 -6.76
CA ARG A 111 16.03 -9.33 -6.73
C ARG A 111 16.46 -10.16 -5.52
N MET A 112 15.82 -9.95 -4.37
CA MET A 112 16.16 -10.61 -3.11
C MET A 112 15.61 -12.04 -3.02
N TYR A 113 14.39 -12.23 -3.50
CA TYR A 113 13.67 -13.50 -3.39
C TYR A 113 13.58 -14.26 -4.72
N GLY A 114 13.83 -13.61 -5.85
CA GLY A 114 13.90 -14.28 -7.15
C GLY A 114 15.09 -15.25 -7.22
N LYS A 115 14.85 -16.48 -7.64
CA LYS A 115 15.91 -17.41 -8.00
C LYS A 115 16.49 -16.99 -9.33
N LYS A 116 17.82 -16.89 -9.43
CA LYS A 116 18.49 -16.85 -10.73
C LYS A 116 18.13 -18.14 -11.45
N GLU A 117 17.66 -18.05 -12.68
CA GLU A 117 17.55 -19.23 -13.53
C GLU A 117 18.95 -19.84 -13.62
N GLY A 118 19.13 -20.98 -12.95
CA GLY A 118 20.31 -21.80 -13.12
C GLY A 118 20.34 -22.23 -14.57
N GLY A 119 21.42 -21.86 -15.26
CA GLY A 119 21.66 -22.18 -16.65
C GLY A 119 21.35 -23.64 -16.96
N LYS A 120 20.61 -23.83 -18.06
CA LYS A 120 20.83 -24.99 -18.90
C LYS A 120 21.89 -24.63 -19.92
#